data_AF-A0A945A9H4-F1
#
_entry.id   AF-A0A945A9H4-F1
#
_cell.length_a   1.000
_cell.length_b   1.000
_cell.length_c   1.000
_cell.angle_alpha   90.00
_cell.angle_beta   90.00
_cell.angle_gamma   90.00
#
_symmetry.space_group_name_H-M   'P 1'
#
loop_
_entity.id
_entity.type
_entity.pdbx_description
1 polymer ?
#
loop_
_entity_poly.entity_id
_entity_poly.type
_entity_poly.pdbx_seq_one_letter_code
_entity_poly.pdbx_strand_id
1 'polypeptide(L)'
;GEPKRQGESAFAGGVSDGTMGVAGFELKRETLNGRKAWFFFSDMIVCLGADINNTAEYDVVTTVNQCRLAGAVTLGKGNTSETLPEGETNQNVHWVHHDGVGYLFPQESLVSLATGTRTGTWTRISAQRSDRTVTDSVFSLDLPHGTTPKAKEYAYAIYPQKDATDMPNLTQNPSFEVVANSAQHQAVWSKNDQALGIVFHQPGKIQAAGWQIETGRPCVALLRNENNMWTLSIADPTAGDGTVNLTVQQNDETPRQIIVTLPTGLKAGSSVHTEL
;
A
#
# COMPACT_ATOMS: atom_id res chain seq x y z
N GLY A 1 -26.75 11.63 -7.47
CA GLY A 1 -25.97 12.87 -7.58
C GLY A 1 -24.80 12.57 -8.49
N GLU A 2 -24.66 13.31 -9.58
CA GLU A 2 -23.52 13.19 -10.48
C GLU A 2 -22.23 13.57 -9.71
N PRO A 3 -21.14 12.80 -9.84
CA PRO A 3 -19.88 13.19 -9.24
C PRO A 3 -19.43 14.53 -9.82
N LYS A 4 -18.92 15.44 -8.97
CA LYS A 4 -18.43 16.75 -9.42
C LYS A 4 -17.27 16.64 -10.42
N ARG A 5 -16.53 15.53 -10.40
CA ARG A 5 -15.48 15.16 -11.37
C ARG A 5 -15.39 13.63 -11.49
N GLN A 6 -15.18 13.14 -12.70
CA GLN A 6 -14.84 11.74 -12.96
C GLN A 6 -13.33 11.51 -12.70
N GLY A 7 -12.95 10.30 -12.30
CA GLY A 7 -11.53 9.92 -12.16
C GLY A 7 -10.79 9.93 -13.51
N GLU A 8 -9.50 10.24 -13.50
CA GLU A 8 -8.68 10.40 -14.71
C GLU A 8 -7.91 9.13 -15.13
N SER A 9 -7.91 8.08 -14.30
CA SER A 9 -7.34 6.76 -14.63
C SER A 9 -8.40 5.67 -14.54
N ALA A 10 -8.30 4.70 -15.44
CA ALA A 10 -9.09 3.47 -15.42
C ALA A 10 -8.49 2.41 -14.48
N PHE A 11 -7.22 2.53 -14.07
CA PHE A 11 -6.55 1.53 -13.25
C PHE A 11 -6.84 1.77 -11.76
N ALA A 12 -7.89 1.13 -11.26
CA ALA A 12 -8.28 1.17 -9.86
C ALA A 12 -9.07 -0.10 -9.49
N GLY A 13 -8.44 -1.01 -8.75
CA GLY A 13 -9.09 -2.26 -8.36
C GLY A 13 -8.18 -3.15 -7.52
N GLY A 14 -8.62 -4.39 -7.31
CA GLY A 14 -7.87 -5.33 -6.49
C GLY A 14 -8.36 -6.76 -6.64
N VAL A 15 -7.55 -7.67 -6.11
CA VAL A 15 -7.84 -9.10 -6.02
C VAL A 15 -7.98 -9.47 -4.55
N SER A 16 -8.89 -10.40 -4.24
CA SER A 16 -9.05 -10.93 -2.89
C SER A 16 -9.50 -12.38 -2.94
N ASP A 17 -8.95 -13.20 -2.06
CA ASP A 17 -9.40 -14.57 -1.79
C ASP A 17 -10.46 -14.65 -0.67
N GLY A 18 -10.96 -13.49 -0.21
CA GLY A 18 -11.90 -13.37 0.91
C GLY A 18 -11.23 -13.16 2.28
N THR A 19 -9.92 -13.35 2.39
CA THR A 19 -9.16 -13.20 3.65
C THR A 19 -7.90 -12.34 3.50
N MET A 20 -7.20 -12.45 2.37
CA MET A 20 -6.10 -11.60 1.95
C MET A 20 -6.46 -10.88 0.66
N GLY A 21 -5.69 -9.87 0.30
CA GLY A 21 -5.94 -9.14 -0.93
C GLY A 21 -4.81 -8.21 -1.33
N VAL A 22 -4.88 -7.74 -2.57
CA VAL A 22 -3.99 -6.74 -3.14
C VAL A 22 -4.84 -5.71 -3.85
N ALA A 23 -4.57 -4.43 -3.63
CA ALA A 23 -5.21 -3.33 -4.34
C ALA A 23 -4.16 -2.46 -5.03
N GLY A 24 -4.49 -1.99 -6.24
CA GLY A 24 -3.68 -1.07 -7.02
C GLY A 24 -4.52 0.13 -7.48
N PHE A 25 -3.92 1.31 -7.44
CA PHE A 25 -4.52 2.55 -7.86
C PHE A 25 -3.48 3.42 -8.58
N GLU A 26 -3.79 3.81 -9.81
CA GLU A 26 -3.05 4.85 -10.53
C GLU A 26 -3.68 6.21 -10.21
N LEU A 27 -3.02 6.97 -9.34
CA LEU A 27 -3.37 8.34 -9.06
C LEU A 27 -3.03 9.19 -10.27
N LYS A 28 -4.04 9.90 -10.78
CA LYS A 28 -3.87 10.98 -11.72
C LYS A 28 -4.86 12.09 -11.37
N ARG A 29 -4.34 13.24 -10.96
CA ARG A 29 -5.14 14.39 -10.55
C ARG A 29 -4.38 15.67 -10.85
N GLU A 30 -4.87 16.41 -11.85
CA GLU A 30 -4.23 17.65 -12.30
C GLU A 30 -2.75 17.41 -12.64
N THR A 31 -1.81 18.01 -11.91
CA THR A 31 -0.36 17.86 -12.14
C THR A 31 0.26 16.70 -11.38
N LEU A 32 -0.44 16.11 -10.42
CA LEU A 32 0.04 15.03 -9.56
C LEU A 32 -0.33 13.66 -10.15
N ASN A 33 0.66 12.78 -10.27
CA ASN A 33 0.45 11.38 -10.59
C ASN A 33 1.32 10.46 -9.73
N GLY A 34 0.93 9.19 -9.67
CA GLY A 34 1.70 8.14 -9.01
C GLY A 34 0.94 6.82 -8.93
N ARG A 35 1.65 5.76 -8.56
CA ARG A 35 1.10 4.41 -8.43
C ARG A 35 1.10 4.02 -6.97
N LYS A 36 -0.07 3.65 -6.46
CA LYS A 36 -0.26 3.28 -5.05
C LYS A 36 -0.76 1.85 -5.01
N ALA A 37 -0.12 1.01 -4.20
CA ALA A 37 -0.54 -0.36 -3.99
C ALA A 37 -0.60 -0.69 -2.50
N TRP A 38 -1.56 -1.55 -2.14
CA TRP A 38 -1.77 -2.04 -0.79
C TRP A 38 -1.85 -3.55 -0.82
N PHE A 39 -1.09 -4.20 0.06
CA PHE A 39 -1.01 -5.65 0.18
C PHE A 39 -1.50 -6.02 1.58
N PHE A 40 -2.67 -6.64 1.63
CA PHE A 40 -3.38 -6.99 2.86
C PHE A 40 -3.07 -8.44 3.22
N PHE A 41 -2.25 -8.62 4.24
CA PHE A 41 -1.81 -9.90 4.77
C PHE A 41 -2.45 -10.18 6.14
N SER A 42 -2.09 -11.27 6.81
CA SER A 42 -2.76 -11.69 8.04
C SER A 42 -2.55 -10.72 9.21
N ASP A 43 -1.33 -10.22 9.39
CA ASP A 43 -0.92 -9.39 10.54
C ASP A 43 -0.53 -7.95 10.16
N MET A 44 -0.47 -7.64 8.87
CA MET A 44 0.02 -6.35 8.39
C MET A 44 -0.61 -5.93 7.06
N ILE A 45 -0.47 -4.63 6.78
CA ILE A 45 -0.74 -4.04 5.48
C ILE A 45 0.56 -3.43 4.97
N VAL A 46 1.07 -3.90 3.84
CA VAL A 46 2.22 -3.26 3.19
C VAL A 46 1.70 -2.27 2.15
N CYS A 47 2.22 -1.05 2.19
CA CYS A 47 1.80 0.07 1.36
C CYS A 47 2.99 0.53 0.50
N LEU A 48 2.84 0.42 -0.81
CA LEU A 48 3.86 0.82 -1.78
C LEU A 48 3.40 2.02 -2.59
N GLY A 49 4.35 2.88 -2.94
CA GLY A 49 4.19 4.03 -3.79
C GLY A 49 5.32 4.11 -4.79
N ALA A 50 5.01 4.30 -6.07
CA ALA A 50 6.00 4.46 -7.12
C ALA A 50 5.58 5.53 -8.13
N ASP A 51 6.54 6.00 -8.91
CA ASP A 51 6.32 6.97 -10.00
C ASP A 51 5.58 8.23 -9.53
N ILE A 52 5.88 8.71 -8.32
CA ILE A 52 5.24 9.90 -7.76
C ILE A 52 5.86 11.13 -8.42
N ASN A 53 5.05 11.83 -9.21
CA ASN A 53 5.45 13.00 -9.96
C ASN A 53 4.48 14.16 -9.73
N ASN A 54 5.00 15.39 -9.64
CA ASN A 54 4.17 16.59 -9.68
C ASN A 54 4.90 17.71 -10.43
N THR A 55 4.21 18.40 -11.33
CA THR A 55 4.78 19.53 -12.08
C THR A 55 4.43 20.90 -11.50
N ALA A 56 3.49 20.96 -10.55
CA ALA A 56 3.18 22.19 -9.83
C ALA A 56 4.14 22.40 -8.64
N GLU A 57 4.43 23.65 -8.30
CA GLU A 57 5.28 24.05 -7.17
C GLU A 57 4.55 23.94 -5.82
N TYR A 58 4.09 22.72 -5.51
CA TYR A 58 3.52 22.36 -4.22
C TYR A 58 4.27 21.17 -3.63
N ASP A 59 4.40 21.17 -2.30
CA ASP A 59 4.91 20.02 -1.58
C ASP A 59 3.97 18.83 -1.73
N VAL A 60 4.56 17.68 -2.03
CA VAL A 60 3.84 16.42 -2.13
C VAL A 60 4.19 15.58 -0.92
N VAL A 61 3.16 15.09 -0.24
CA VAL A 61 3.30 14.17 0.90
C VAL A 61 2.45 12.94 0.67
N THR A 62 2.88 11.81 1.22
CA THR A 62 1.99 10.67 1.47
C THR A 62 1.75 10.57 2.96
N THR A 63 0.52 10.84 3.37
CA THR A 63 0.09 10.61 4.75
C THR A 63 -0.02 9.12 5.02
N VAL A 64 0.75 8.64 5.99
CA VAL A 64 0.67 7.26 6.51
C VAL A 64 -0.53 7.13 7.42
N ASN A 65 -0.71 8.08 8.36
CA ASN A 65 -1.90 8.18 9.18
C ASN A 65 -2.12 9.61 9.68
N GLN A 66 -3.38 9.97 9.90
CA GLN A 66 -3.78 11.19 10.60
C GLN A 66 -4.99 10.88 11.49
N CYS A 67 -4.76 10.64 12.77
CA CYS A 67 -5.78 10.18 13.72
C CYS A 67 -5.74 10.99 15.03
N ARG A 68 -6.66 10.69 15.96
CA ARG A 68 -6.61 11.30 17.30
C ARG A 68 -5.33 10.88 18.01
N LEU A 69 -4.67 11.84 18.65
CA LEU A 69 -3.53 11.54 19.50
C LEU A 69 -4.03 10.86 20.78
N ALA A 70 -3.72 9.57 20.91
CA ALA A 70 -3.91 8.80 22.13
C ALA A 70 -2.58 8.18 22.59
N GLY A 71 -2.17 8.46 23.83
CA GLY A 71 -0.92 7.94 24.40
C GLY A 71 0.35 8.56 23.83
N ALA A 72 1.48 7.91 24.12
CA ALA A 72 2.79 8.33 23.66
C ALA A 72 3.01 7.96 22.18
N VAL A 73 3.86 8.74 21.51
CA VAL A 73 4.42 8.40 20.20
C VAL A 73 5.87 7.99 20.41
N THR A 74 6.24 6.79 19.96
CA THR A 74 7.62 6.29 20.06
C THR A 74 8.15 6.06 18.65
N LEU A 75 9.43 6.33 18.43
CA LEU A 75 10.09 6.10 17.14
C LEU A 75 11.41 5.38 17.33
N GLY A 76 11.83 4.63 16.31
CA GLY A 76 13.08 3.88 16.29
C GLY A 76 14.07 4.39 15.25
N LYS A 77 15.34 4.51 15.66
CA LYS A 77 16.49 4.91 14.83
C LYS A 77 17.60 3.89 14.99
N GLY A 78 17.79 3.02 14.00
CA GLY A 78 18.66 1.85 14.12
C GLY A 78 18.30 1.01 15.35
N ASN A 79 19.24 0.91 16.30
CA ASN A 79 19.09 0.12 17.53
C ASN A 79 18.57 0.93 18.73
N THR A 80 18.27 2.22 18.57
CA THR A 80 17.73 3.06 19.65
C THR A 80 16.27 3.41 19.39
N SER A 81 15.54 3.70 20.48
CA SER A 81 14.18 4.22 20.42
C SER A 81 14.03 5.42 21.36
N GLU A 82 13.14 6.32 21.02
CA GLU A 82 12.81 7.48 21.85
C GLU A 82 11.32 7.79 21.82
N THR A 83 10.81 8.35 22.91
CA THR A 83 9.45 8.90 22.96
C THR A 83 9.49 10.34 22.49
N LEU A 84 8.65 10.66 21.51
CA LEU A 84 8.57 11.98 20.93
C LEU A 84 7.81 12.94 21.88
N PRO A 85 8.35 14.13 22.19
CA PRO A 85 7.58 15.18 22.86
C PRO A 85 6.49 15.74 21.94
N GLU A 86 5.48 16.40 22.52
CA GLU A 86 4.46 17.09 21.72
C GLU A 86 5.10 18.16 20.82
N GLY A 87 4.62 18.28 19.58
CA GLY A 87 5.11 19.23 18.59
C GLY A 87 5.32 18.60 17.22
N GLU A 88 6.14 19.28 16.42
CA GLU A 88 6.41 18.91 15.03
C GLU A 88 7.90 18.63 14.84
N THR A 89 8.22 17.54 14.15
CA THR A 89 9.61 17.16 13.87
C THR A 89 9.72 16.42 12.54
N ASN A 90 10.88 16.55 11.89
CA ASN A 90 11.25 15.75 10.73
C ASN A 90 12.44 14.87 11.11
N GLN A 91 12.31 13.56 10.97
CA GLN A 91 13.36 12.63 11.39
C GLN A 91 13.46 11.43 10.45
N ASN A 92 14.68 10.91 10.29
CA ASN A 92 14.90 9.61 9.66
C ASN A 92 14.65 8.51 10.70
N VAL A 93 13.80 7.56 10.37
CA VAL A 93 13.36 6.49 11.28
C VAL A 93 13.17 5.17 10.53
N HIS A 94 13.25 4.05 11.26
CA HIS A 94 12.84 2.73 10.76
C HIS A 94 11.43 2.35 11.16
N TRP A 95 10.92 2.94 12.24
CA TRP A 95 9.54 2.73 12.65
C TRP A 95 9.02 3.86 13.54
N VAL A 96 7.70 3.98 13.57
CA VAL A 96 6.93 4.79 14.50
C VAL A 96 5.87 3.90 15.15
N HIS A 97 5.56 4.12 16.42
CA HIS A 97 4.46 3.48 17.12
C HIS A 97 3.56 4.55 17.74
N HIS A 98 2.25 4.36 17.59
CA HIS A 98 1.23 5.21 18.18
C HIS A 98 -0.09 4.43 18.35
N ASP A 99 -0.73 4.56 19.51
CA ASP A 99 -2.07 4.01 19.81
C ASP A 99 -2.26 2.52 19.43
N GLY A 100 -1.27 1.69 19.77
CA GLY A 100 -1.30 0.25 19.47
C GLY A 100 -1.05 -0.10 17.99
N VAL A 101 -0.59 0.86 17.18
CA VAL A 101 -0.27 0.67 15.77
C VAL A 101 1.21 0.93 15.51
N GLY A 102 1.88 -0.05 14.92
CA GLY A 102 3.24 0.08 14.41
C GLY A 102 3.24 0.49 12.93
N TYR A 103 4.09 1.46 12.58
CA TYR A 103 4.38 1.86 11.22
C TYR A 103 5.86 1.57 10.96
N LEU A 104 6.16 0.61 10.10
CA LEU A 104 7.52 0.15 9.81
C LEU A 104 7.94 0.59 8.42
N PHE A 105 9.17 1.09 8.28
CA PHE A 105 9.77 1.47 7.01
C PHE A 105 10.86 0.44 6.65
N PRO A 106 10.77 -0.27 5.51
CA PRO A 106 11.76 -1.29 5.11
C PRO A 106 13.18 -0.73 4.99
N GLN A 107 13.30 0.55 4.67
CA GLN A 107 14.53 1.32 4.67
C GLN A 107 14.34 2.53 5.58
N GLU A 108 15.43 3.03 6.16
CA GLU A 108 15.40 4.28 6.91
C GLU A 108 14.76 5.38 6.04
N SER A 109 13.71 6.01 6.57
CA SER A 109 12.88 6.95 5.82
C SER A 109 12.72 8.25 6.58
N LEU A 110 12.82 9.36 5.86
CA LEU A 110 12.45 10.67 6.40
C LEU A 110 10.94 10.70 6.61
N VAL A 111 10.51 10.97 7.84
CA VAL A 111 9.11 11.21 8.20
C VAL A 111 8.93 12.62 8.73
N SER A 112 7.77 13.21 8.47
CA SER A 112 7.25 14.37 9.19
C SER A 112 6.23 13.89 10.21
N LEU A 113 6.47 14.21 11.47
CA LEU A 113 5.63 13.85 12.60
C LEU A 113 5.08 15.12 13.23
N ALA A 114 3.76 15.17 13.39
CA ALA A 114 3.10 16.26 14.09
C ALA A 114 2.15 15.71 15.14
N THR A 115 2.34 16.15 16.38
CA THR A 115 1.45 15.87 17.50
C THR A 115 1.00 17.17 18.12
N GLY A 116 -0.28 17.23 18.47
CA GLY A 116 -0.82 18.31 19.30
C GLY A 116 -2.19 18.77 18.86
N THR A 117 -2.60 19.91 19.41
CA THR A 117 -3.96 20.40 19.27
C THR A 117 -4.25 20.90 17.85
N ARG A 118 -5.41 20.51 17.31
CA ARG A 118 -5.99 21.01 16.05
C ARG A 118 -7.38 21.56 16.31
N THR A 119 -7.71 22.66 15.65
CA THR A 119 -8.96 23.40 15.85
C THR A 119 -9.65 23.67 14.51
N GLY A 120 -10.98 23.51 14.47
CA GLY A 120 -11.77 23.74 13.26
C GLY A 120 -13.27 23.91 13.55
N THR A 121 -14.05 24.10 12.50
CA THR A 121 -15.51 24.17 12.55
C THR A 121 -16.12 23.25 11.49
N TRP A 122 -17.32 22.75 11.74
CA TRP A 122 -18.00 21.91 10.74
C TRP A 122 -18.50 22.73 9.54
N THR A 123 -18.84 24.01 9.73
CA THR A 123 -19.21 24.93 8.63
C THR A 123 -18.16 25.03 7.54
N ARG A 124 -16.87 24.96 7.88
CA ARG A 124 -15.77 25.01 6.90
C ARG A 124 -15.80 23.85 5.90
N ILE A 125 -16.33 22.69 6.31
CA ILE A 125 -16.42 21.47 5.49
C ILE A 125 -17.80 21.36 4.83
N SER A 126 -18.85 21.74 5.56
CA SER A 126 -20.23 21.69 5.09
C SER A 126 -21.00 22.90 5.63
N ALA A 127 -21.39 23.79 4.72
CA ALA A 127 -22.06 25.05 5.07
C ALA A 127 -23.36 24.89 5.89
N GLN A 128 -23.97 23.70 5.90
CA GLN A 128 -25.19 23.39 6.64
C GLN A 128 -24.95 22.94 8.10
N ARG A 129 -23.69 22.81 8.53
CA ARG A 129 -23.34 22.34 9.87
C ARG A 129 -23.06 23.50 10.83
N SER A 130 -22.83 23.19 12.10
CA SER A 130 -22.54 24.19 13.13
C SER A 130 -21.20 24.90 12.90
N ASP A 131 -21.18 26.19 13.19
CA ASP A 131 -20.01 27.07 13.21
C ASP A 131 -19.24 27.00 14.52
N ARG A 132 -19.72 26.21 15.49
CA ARG A 132 -19.03 25.99 16.76
C ARG A 132 -17.63 25.43 16.52
N THR A 133 -16.66 26.08 17.15
CA THR A 133 -15.28 25.62 17.21
C THR A 133 -15.19 24.30 17.96
N VAL A 134 -14.51 23.33 17.35
CA VAL A 134 -14.12 22.06 17.94
C VAL A 134 -12.61 21.96 17.94
N THR A 135 -12.07 21.37 19.00
CA THR A 135 -10.64 21.25 19.26
C THR A 135 -10.36 19.83 19.74
N ASP A 136 -9.35 19.19 19.18
CA ASP A 136 -8.93 17.83 19.50
C ASP A 136 -7.42 17.68 19.31
N SER A 137 -6.80 16.71 19.98
CA SER A 137 -5.38 16.40 19.80
C SER A 137 -5.22 15.38 18.68
N VAL A 138 -4.27 15.63 17.77
CA VAL A 138 -4.10 14.87 16.53
C VAL A 138 -2.65 14.40 16.41
N PHE A 139 -2.49 13.17 15.94
CA PHE A 139 -1.25 12.58 15.44
C PHE A 139 -1.28 12.61 13.91
N SER A 140 -0.23 13.12 13.28
CA SER A 140 0.02 13.03 11.84
C SER A 140 1.39 12.43 11.59
N LEU A 141 1.44 11.48 10.66
CA LEU A 141 2.66 10.87 10.16
C LEU A 141 2.65 10.93 8.63
N ASP A 142 3.59 11.68 8.08
CA ASP A 142 3.68 11.98 6.66
C ASP A 142 5.05 11.60 6.10
N LEU A 143 5.06 11.12 4.86
CA LEU A 143 6.25 10.88 4.04
C LEU A 143 6.40 12.02 3.03
N PRO A 144 7.34 12.96 3.24
CA PRO A 144 7.57 14.07 2.32
C PRO A 144 8.31 13.61 1.06
N HIS A 145 7.78 13.98 -0.11
CA HIS A 145 8.39 13.73 -1.42
C HIS A 145 9.11 14.97 -1.99
N GLY A 146 8.98 16.10 -1.28
CA GLY A 146 9.49 17.41 -1.67
C GLY A 146 8.57 18.17 -2.62
N THR A 147 9.05 19.31 -3.09
CA THR A 147 8.39 20.13 -4.11
C THR A 147 8.72 19.58 -5.51
N THR A 148 7.72 19.47 -6.39
CA THR A 148 7.89 18.93 -7.75
C THR A 148 8.63 17.58 -7.83
N PRO A 149 8.22 16.54 -7.08
CA PRO A 149 8.85 15.22 -7.14
C PRO A 149 8.90 14.68 -8.58
N LYS A 150 9.94 13.90 -8.86
CA LYS A 150 10.15 13.16 -10.11
C LYS A 150 10.44 11.70 -9.77
N ALA A 151 9.55 10.80 -10.18
CA ALA A 151 9.60 9.38 -9.94
C ALA A 151 9.97 9.02 -8.48
N LYS A 152 9.37 9.72 -7.51
CA LYS A 152 9.57 9.40 -6.09
C LYS A 152 8.81 8.14 -5.71
N GLU A 153 9.24 7.52 -4.62
CA GLU A 153 8.72 6.25 -4.14
C GLU A 153 8.52 6.29 -2.63
N TYR A 154 7.68 5.40 -2.11
CA TYR A 154 7.64 5.06 -0.69
C TYR A 154 7.35 3.58 -0.47
N ALA A 155 7.77 3.07 0.68
CA ALA A 155 7.34 1.79 1.19
C ALA A 155 7.19 1.87 2.72
N TYR A 156 6.06 1.39 3.24
CA TYR A 156 5.86 1.22 4.68
C TYR A 156 4.90 0.06 4.94
N ALA A 157 4.95 -0.51 6.14
CA ALA A 157 4.02 -1.51 6.62
C ALA A 157 3.28 -0.99 7.85
N ILE A 158 1.98 -1.28 7.93
CA ILE A 158 1.13 -1.01 9.09
C ILE A 158 0.93 -2.33 9.82
N TYR A 159 1.28 -2.36 11.11
CA TYR A 159 1.03 -3.46 12.02
C TYR A 159 0.03 -3.03 13.10
N PRO A 160 -1.25 -3.38 12.97
CA PRO A 160 -2.23 -3.17 14.02
C PRO A 160 -1.94 -4.04 15.24
N GLN A 161 -2.41 -3.61 16.41
CA GLN A 161 -2.33 -4.37 17.68
C GLN A 161 -0.91 -4.79 18.04
N LYS A 162 0.04 -3.86 17.93
CA LYS A 162 1.43 -4.02 18.38
C LYS A 162 1.76 -3.04 19.48
N ASP A 163 2.68 -3.43 20.34
CA ASP A 163 3.31 -2.54 21.30
C ASP A 163 4.61 -1.97 20.73
N ALA A 164 5.05 -0.82 21.26
CA ALA A 164 6.32 -0.20 20.85
C ALA A 164 7.52 -1.16 21.05
N THR A 165 7.42 -2.09 22.01
CA THR A 165 8.44 -3.10 22.30
C THR A 165 8.55 -4.20 21.23
N ASP A 166 7.52 -4.40 20.40
CA ASP A 166 7.54 -5.38 19.30
C ASP A 166 8.32 -4.87 18.09
N MET A 167 8.32 -3.54 17.90
CA MET A 167 8.82 -2.89 16.69
C MET A 167 10.30 -3.19 16.37
N PRO A 168 11.24 -3.18 17.35
CA PRO A 168 12.64 -3.52 17.05
C PRO A 168 12.81 -4.91 16.44
N ASN A 169 12.07 -5.91 16.91
CA ASN A 169 12.14 -7.26 16.35
C ASN A 169 11.52 -7.33 14.95
N LEU A 170 10.38 -6.65 14.72
CA LEU A 170 9.75 -6.56 13.40
C LEU A 170 10.67 -5.89 12.37
N THR A 171 11.46 -4.88 12.80
CA THR A 171 12.45 -4.21 11.95
C THR A 171 13.63 -5.09 11.62
N GLN A 172 14.17 -5.85 12.59
CA GLN A 172 15.31 -6.74 12.36
C GLN A 172 14.94 -8.01 11.58
N ASN A 173 13.72 -8.50 11.78
CA ASN A 173 13.20 -9.74 11.20
C ASN A 173 11.87 -9.49 10.48
N PRO A 174 11.84 -8.71 9.39
CA PRO A 174 10.60 -8.41 8.68
C PRO A 174 9.99 -9.69 8.11
N SER A 175 8.70 -9.88 8.38
CA SER A 175 7.88 -10.98 7.86
C SER A 175 7.53 -10.81 6.37
N PHE A 176 7.92 -9.69 5.74
CA PHE A 176 7.75 -9.45 4.32
C PHE A 176 9.04 -9.04 3.61
N GLU A 177 8.96 -9.03 2.28
CA GLU A 177 9.97 -8.52 1.38
C GLU A 177 9.28 -7.70 0.27
N VAL A 178 9.79 -6.50 0.01
CA VAL A 178 9.39 -5.71 -1.18
C VAL A 178 10.16 -6.26 -2.37
N VAL A 179 9.46 -7.01 -3.22
CA VAL A 179 10.03 -7.69 -4.40
C VAL A 179 10.22 -6.71 -5.56
N ALA A 180 9.26 -5.81 -5.73
CA ALA A 180 9.31 -4.76 -6.73
C ALA A 180 8.54 -3.52 -6.26
N ASN A 181 9.04 -2.35 -6.60
CA ASN A 181 8.31 -1.09 -6.46
C ASN A 181 8.75 -0.15 -7.58
N SER A 182 8.02 -0.12 -8.69
CA SER A 182 8.34 0.71 -9.84
C SER A 182 7.07 1.20 -10.55
N ALA A 183 7.25 2.03 -11.58
CA ALA A 183 6.16 2.45 -12.46
C ALA A 183 5.48 1.28 -13.19
N GLN A 184 6.14 0.13 -13.31
CA GLN A 184 5.62 -1.01 -14.05
C GLN A 184 4.97 -2.03 -13.11
N HIS A 185 5.60 -2.30 -11.97
CA HIS A 185 5.22 -3.40 -11.10
C HIS A 185 5.41 -3.04 -9.63
N GLN A 186 4.49 -3.48 -8.79
CA GLN A 186 4.61 -3.41 -7.33
C GLN A 186 4.32 -4.80 -6.78
N ALA A 187 5.22 -5.37 -5.98
CA ALA A 187 5.08 -6.74 -5.50
C ALA A 187 5.66 -6.91 -4.09
N VAL A 188 4.97 -7.70 -3.27
CA VAL A 188 5.37 -7.99 -1.89
C VAL A 188 5.19 -9.48 -1.60
N TRP A 189 6.22 -10.07 -1.03
CA TRP A 189 6.18 -11.44 -0.50
C TRP A 189 5.98 -11.39 1.02
N SER A 190 4.92 -12.01 1.54
CA SER A 190 4.74 -12.31 2.98
C SER A 190 5.25 -13.71 3.27
N LYS A 191 6.31 -13.80 4.08
CA LYS A 191 6.99 -15.06 4.43
C LYS A 191 6.11 -15.95 5.31
N ASN A 192 5.45 -15.35 6.30
CA ASN A 192 4.61 -16.09 7.26
C ASN A 192 3.35 -16.64 6.61
N ASP A 193 2.75 -15.86 5.70
CA ASP A 193 1.54 -16.26 4.98
C ASP A 193 1.82 -17.13 3.76
N GLN A 194 3.10 -17.25 3.38
CA GLN A 194 3.50 -17.83 2.10
C GLN A 194 2.68 -17.26 0.93
N ALA A 195 2.59 -15.93 0.88
CA ALA A 195 1.73 -15.20 -0.06
C ALA A 195 2.51 -14.14 -0.85
N LEU A 196 2.38 -14.16 -2.17
CA LEU A 196 2.95 -13.18 -3.09
C LEU A 196 1.82 -12.34 -3.68
N GLY A 197 1.78 -11.06 -3.31
CA GLY A 197 0.89 -10.09 -3.93
C GLY A 197 1.60 -9.29 -5.02
N ILE A 198 0.93 -9.04 -6.14
CA ILE A 198 1.51 -8.33 -7.30
C ILE A 198 0.48 -7.41 -7.94
N VAL A 199 0.90 -6.19 -8.26
CA VAL A 199 0.21 -5.25 -9.15
C VAL A 199 1.04 -5.09 -10.42
N PHE A 200 0.51 -5.58 -11.55
CA PHE A 200 1.08 -5.35 -12.87
C PHE A 200 0.39 -4.14 -13.52
N HIS A 201 1.06 -2.99 -13.55
CA HIS A 201 0.58 -1.82 -14.30
C HIS A 201 0.89 -1.95 -15.80
N GLN A 202 1.89 -2.75 -16.14
CA GLN A 202 2.30 -3.10 -17.50
C GLN A 202 2.60 -4.60 -17.61
N PRO A 203 2.60 -5.18 -18.82
CA PRO A 203 3.09 -6.54 -19.05
C PRO A 203 4.47 -6.74 -18.43
N GLY A 204 4.74 -7.92 -17.93
CA GLY A 204 6.03 -8.20 -17.30
C GLY A 204 6.01 -9.43 -16.43
N LYS A 205 7.08 -9.57 -15.65
CA LYS A 205 7.43 -10.78 -14.93
C LYS A 205 7.95 -10.44 -13.53
N ILE A 206 7.41 -11.12 -12.53
CA ILE A 206 7.86 -11.05 -11.14
C ILE A 206 8.41 -12.42 -10.74
N GLN A 207 9.51 -12.40 -9.98
CA GLN A 207 10.13 -13.59 -9.40
C GLN A 207 10.30 -13.39 -7.89
N ALA A 208 9.80 -14.33 -7.08
CA ALA A 208 9.96 -14.32 -5.63
C ALA A 208 9.66 -15.70 -5.02
N ALA A 209 10.40 -16.07 -3.97
CA ALA A 209 10.14 -17.30 -3.19
C ALA A 209 10.01 -18.58 -4.04
N GLY A 210 10.85 -18.73 -5.06
CA GLY A 210 10.81 -19.87 -5.99
C GLY A 210 9.72 -19.78 -7.06
N TRP A 211 8.87 -18.75 -7.06
CA TRP A 211 7.85 -18.55 -8.09
C TRP A 211 8.29 -17.53 -9.14
N GLN A 212 7.90 -17.77 -10.38
CA GLN A 212 7.92 -16.82 -11.46
C GLN A 212 6.51 -16.70 -12.04
N ILE A 213 5.97 -15.47 -12.07
CA ILE A 213 4.68 -15.15 -12.66
C ILE A 213 4.89 -14.07 -13.73
N GLU A 214 4.51 -14.37 -14.96
CA GLU A 214 4.60 -13.45 -16.11
C GLU A 214 3.23 -13.29 -16.75
N THR A 215 2.90 -12.06 -17.16
CA THR A 215 1.65 -11.74 -17.85
C THR A 215 1.88 -10.79 -19.03
N GLY A 216 1.05 -10.96 -20.07
CA GLY A 216 1.03 -10.11 -21.25
C GLY A 216 0.15 -8.86 -21.15
N ARG A 217 -0.51 -8.61 -20.02
CA ARG A 217 -1.39 -7.43 -19.82
C ARG A 217 -1.41 -6.97 -18.36
N PRO A 218 -1.82 -5.73 -18.07
CA PRO A 218 -2.02 -5.27 -16.69
C PRO A 218 -3.06 -6.12 -15.94
N CYS A 219 -2.77 -6.45 -14.69
CA CYS A 219 -3.66 -7.19 -13.80
C CYS A 219 -3.18 -7.06 -12.34
N VAL A 220 -4.01 -7.51 -11.40
CA VAL A 220 -3.62 -7.71 -9.99
C VAL A 220 -3.66 -9.20 -9.68
N ALA A 221 -2.61 -9.71 -9.03
CA ALA A 221 -2.45 -11.11 -8.70
C ALA A 221 -2.15 -11.33 -7.21
N LEU A 222 -2.68 -12.41 -6.66
CA LEU A 222 -2.35 -12.92 -5.33
C LEU A 222 -2.11 -14.43 -5.46
N LEU A 223 -0.88 -14.85 -5.25
CA LEU A 223 -0.51 -16.26 -5.12
C LEU A 223 -0.39 -16.58 -3.63
N ARG A 224 -1.07 -17.62 -3.14
CA ARG A 224 -1.01 -18.03 -1.73
C ARG A 224 -0.91 -19.54 -1.59
N ASN A 225 -0.08 -20.00 -0.66
CA ASN A 225 -0.07 -21.39 -0.21
C ASN A 225 -0.94 -21.54 1.05
N GLU A 226 -1.96 -22.40 0.98
CA GLU A 226 -2.74 -22.79 2.15
C GLU A 226 -2.81 -24.30 2.22
N ASN A 227 -2.37 -24.89 3.35
CA ASN A 227 -2.36 -26.34 3.56
C ASN A 227 -1.67 -27.14 2.43
N ASN A 228 -0.54 -26.64 1.91
CA ASN A 228 0.22 -27.19 0.78
C ASN A 228 -0.49 -27.12 -0.58
N MET A 229 -1.50 -26.27 -0.71
CA MET A 229 -2.18 -25.99 -1.97
C MET A 229 -1.92 -24.54 -2.39
N TRP A 230 -1.35 -24.36 -3.57
CA TRP A 230 -1.11 -23.05 -4.15
C TRP A 230 -2.33 -22.59 -4.94
N THR A 231 -2.86 -21.43 -4.60
CA THR A 231 -3.96 -20.79 -5.34
C THR A 231 -3.48 -19.46 -5.91
N LEU A 232 -3.68 -19.27 -7.21
CA LEU A 232 -3.48 -18.01 -7.90
C LEU A 232 -4.82 -17.31 -8.11
N SER A 233 -4.97 -16.16 -7.47
CA SER A 233 -6.12 -15.27 -7.64
C SER A 233 -5.74 -14.13 -8.58
N ILE A 234 -6.61 -13.79 -9.53
CA ILE A 234 -6.38 -12.74 -10.54
C ILE A 234 -7.61 -11.84 -10.66
N ALA A 235 -7.39 -10.54 -10.83
CA ALA A 235 -8.42 -9.57 -11.19
C ALA A 235 -7.89 -8.54 -12.20
N ASP A 236 -8.79 -7.95 -13.00
CA ASP A 236 -8.49 -6.82 -13.86
C ASP A 236 -8.93 -5.50 -13.19
N PRO A 237 -7.99 -4.64 -12.77
CA PRO A 237 -8.29 -3.40 -12.06
C PRO A 237 -8.89 -2.31 -12.97
N THR A 238 -9.02 -2.56 -14.27
CA THR A 238 -9.69 -1.66 -15.23
C THR A 238 -11.13 -2.05 -15.52
N ALA A 239 -11.62 -3.14 -14.89
CA ALA A 239 -12.90 -3.78 -15.21
C ALA A 239 -13.02 -4.19 -16.70
N GLY A 240 -11.87 -4.50 -17.32
CA GLY A 240 -11.80 -5.05 -18.67
C GLY A 240 -12.31 -6.49 -18.75
N ASP A 241 -12.58 -6.95 -19.97
CA ASP A 241 -13.00 -8.30 -20.28
C ASP A 241 -11.88 -9.12 -20.98
N GLY A 242 -12.23 -10.33 -21.40
CA GLY A 242 -11.34 -11.24 -22.12
C GLY A 242 -10.59 -12.20 -21.20
N THR A 243 -9.35 -12.53 -21.57
CA THR A 243 -8.50 -13.44 -20.80
C THR A 243 -7.22 -12.77 -20.34
N VAL A 244 -6.67 -13.29 -19.25
CA VAL A 244 -5.30 -13.03 -18.80
C VAL A 244 -4.51 -14.32 -19.00
N ASN A 245 -3.54 -14.27 -19.90
CA ASN A 245 -2.62 -15.38 -20.14
C ASN A 245 -1.39 -15.20 -19.25
N LEU A 246 -1.07 -16.23 -18.48
CA LEU A 246 -0.01 -16.24 -17.49
C LEU A 246 0.97 -17.36 -17.80
N THR A 247 2.27 -17.05 -17.75
CA THR A 247 3.32 -18.06 -17.64
C THR A 247 3.70 -18.17 -16.17
N VAL A 248 3.51 -19.36 -15.58
CA VAL A 248 3.81 -19.61 -14.17
C VAL A 248 4.84 -20.73 -14.06
N GLN A 249 5.84 -20.55 -13.22
CA GLN A 249 6.87 -21.55 -12.95
C GLN A 249 7.17 -21.59 -11.45
N GLN A 250 7.29 -22.80 -10.90
CA GLN A 250 7.73 -23.04 -9.53
C GLN A 250 9.12 -23.71 -9.56
N ASN A 251 10.11 -23.08 -8.92
CA ASN A 251 11.50 -23.48 -8.92
C ASN A 251 11.99 -23.84 -10.34
N ASP A 252 12.60 -25.01 -10.50
CA ASP A 252 13.12 -25.51 -11.76
C ASP A 252 12.09 -26.36 -12.55
N GLU A 253 10.81 -26.32 -12.18
CA GLU A 253 9.76 -27.00 -12.94
C GLU A 253 9.61 -26.41 -14.34
N THR A 254 8.97 -27.17 -15.24
CA THR A 254 8.64 -26.65 -16.57
C THR A 254 7.59 -25.54 -16.45
N PRO A 255 7.81 -24.36 -17.08
CA PRO A 255 6.80 -23.30 -17.09
C PRO A 255 5.46 -23.76 -17.66
N ARG A 256 4.38 -23.39 -16.99
CA ARG A 256 3.00 -23.75 -17.32
C ARG A 256 2.27 -22.51 -17.84
N GLN A 257 1.40 -22.70 -18.82
CA GLN A 257 0.47 -21.65 -19.28
C GLN A 257 -0.84 -21.75 -18.53
N ILE A 258 -1.29 -20.65 -17.95
CA ILE A 258 -2.58 -20.53 -17.27
C ILE A 258 -3.39 -19.45 -17.98
N ILE A 259 -4.60 -19.80 -18.39
CA ILE A 259 -5.52 -18.87 -19.03
C ILE A 259 -6.67 -18.62 -18.05
N VAL A 260 -6.80 -17.38 -17.60
CA VAL A 260 -7.87 -16.95 -16.70
C VAL A 260 -8.88 -16.13 -17.50
N THR A 261 -10.12 -16.60 -17.59
CA THR A 261 -11.23 -15.81 -18.17
C THR A 261 -11.74 -14.80 -17.16
N LEU A 262 -11.71 -13.53 -17.51
CA LEU A 262 -12.15 -12.45 -16.64
C LEU A 262 -13.68 -12.39 -16.57
N PRO A 263 -14.26 -12.07 -15.39
CA PRO A 263 -15.70 -11.87 -15.27
C PRO A 263 -16.15 -10.63 -16.06
N THR A 264 -17.41 -10.62 -16.51
CA THR A 264 -17.97 -9.53 -17.33
C THR A 264 -19.24 -8.94 -16.70
N GLY A 265 -19.75 -7.85 -17.29
CA GLY A 265 -20.97 -7.18 -16.83
C GLY A 265 -20.84 -6.68 -15.39
N LEU A 266 -21.84 -6.96 -14.56
CA LEU A 266 -21.85 -6.53 -13.15
C LEU A 266 -20.76 -7.18 -12.29
N LYS A 267 -20.06 -8.20 -12.81
CA LYS A 267 -18.95 -8.86 -12.11
C LYS A 267 -17.58 -8.40 -12.61
N ALA A 268 -17.49 -7.54 -13.62
CA ALA A 268 -16.21 -7.05 -14.13
C ALA A 268 -15.32 -6.49 -13.01
N GLY A 269 -14.06 -6.91 -12.98
CA GLY A 269 -13.11 -6.59 -11.90
C GLY A 269 -13.15 -7.53 -10.68
N SER A 270 -14.07 -8.50 -10.62
CA SER A 270 -14.08 -9.51 -9.55
C SER A 270 -12.89 -10.48 -9.68
N SER A 271 -12.49 -11.06 -8.55
CA SER A 271 -11.42 -12.05 -8.50
C SER A 271 -11.83 -13.38 -9.13
N VAL A 272 -10.86 -14.04 -9.78
CA VAL A 272 -10.95 -15.41 -10.28
C VAL A 272 -9.82 -16.21 -9.65
N HIS A 273 -10.10 -17.44 -9.23
CA HIS A 273 -9.17 -18.29 -8.50
C HIS A 273 -8.85 -19.56 -9.29
N THR A 274 -7.58 -19.92 -9.34
CA THR A 274 -7.09 -21.13 -10.01
C THR A 274 -6.06 -21.81 -9.13
N GLU A 275 -6.24 -23.11 -8.88
CA GLU A 275 -5.25 -23.94 -8.17
C GLU A 275 -4.05 -24.27 -9.07
N LEU A 276 -2.85 -24.36 -8.47
CA LEU A 276 -1.58 -24.68 -9.14
C LEU A 276 -1.04 -26.04 -8.67
#